data_AF-A0A660PRF4-F1
#
_entry.id   AF-A0A660PRF4-F1
#
_cell.length_a   1.000
_cell.length_b   1.000
_cell.length_c   1.000
_cell.angle_alpha   90.00
_cell.angle_beta   90.00
_cell.angle_gamma   90.00
#
_symmetry.space_group_name_H-M   'P 1'
#
loop_
_entity.id
_entity.type
_entity.pdbx_description
1 polymer ?
#
loop_
_entity_poly.entity_id
_entity_poly.type
_entity_poly.pdbx_seq_one_letter_code
_entity_poly.pdbx_strand_id
1 'polypeptide(L)'
;MKYLKLTYILLALLLIAQISSAQHGHQNNDTQIEALRVALEQTDQILEQALEAVRASGSPTTKMYFEQAQNLQRNAWNSFRENTQSGYQRAKMQTEQAREMAQKAVATYRSTDENNDSVLRKLEQLKELLEQTRGMNGNTMSGPRRALYESAQNNLRLAWEFYRQGQFRASIKLCEQVENITKSLLNYSNTDNRQKLYYEHNAENFEAVYEKYKELIAECNLQQSKTIFEQAEQRYQQANQLAQDGSYQPAVKNLNQAKRLIQKAIDRCSGINNFEIKFEKILSEANRIKENLNLSDEIISKQLEQVYVQLENARSFIDNSQNNRATVALKAAQLTLRKIKQQIEKSPF
;
A
#
# COMPACT_ATOMS: atom_id res chain seq x y z
N MET A 1 -6.41 -36.31 21.33
CA MET A 1 -6.15 -37.61 22.00
C MET A 1 -5.10 -38.51 21.31
N LYS A 2 -4.88 -38.46 19.98
CA LYS A 2 -3.85 -39.30 19.32
C LYS A 2 -2.40 -38.98 19.74
N TYR A 3 -2.08 -37.73 20.05
CA TYR A 3 -0.71 -37.33 20.45
C TYR A 3 -0.31 -37.75 21.87
N LEU A 4 -1.28 -37.95 22.80
CA LEU A 4 -0.98 -38.37 24.17
C LEU A 4 -0.45 -39.82 24.23
N LYS A 5 -0.91 -40.71 23.34
CA LYS A 5 -0.44 -42.10 23.28
C LYS A 5 1.00 -42.20 22.78
N LEU A 6 1.44 -41.29 21.91
CA LEU A 6 2.81 -41.32 21.36
C LEU A 6 3.86 -40.86 22.38
N THR A 7 3.53 -39.88 23.22
CA THR A 7 4.43 -39.36 24.28
C THR A 7 4.66 -40.36 25.41
N TYR A 8 3.65 -41.16 25.79
CA TYR A 8 3.81 -42.19 26.81
C TYR A 8 4.68 -43.37 26.35
N ILE A 9 4.69 -43.70 25.04
CA ILE A 9 5.56 -44.74 24.48
C ILE A 9 7.03 -44.30 24.48
N LEU A 10 7.31 -43.02 24.17
CA LEU A 10 8.67 -42.47 24.22
C LEU A 10 9.23 -42.36 25.65
N LEU A 11 8.40 -42.06 26.65
CA LEU A 11 8.80 -41.97 28.06
C LEU A 11 9.04 -43.35 28.70
N ALA A 12 8.30 -44.38 28.28
CA ALA A 12 8.48 -45.75 28.76
C ALA A 12 9.82 -46.37 28.28
N LEU A 13 10.29 -46.01 27.08
CA LEU A 13 11.57 -46.49 26.54
C LEU A 13 12.79 -45.86 27.22
N LEU A 14 12.66 -44.65 27.79
CA LEU A 14 13.78 -43.94 28.42
C LEU A 14 14.07 -44.43 29.85
N LEU A 15 13.08 -45.03 30.53
CA LEU A 15 13.17 -45.45 31.93
C LEU A 15 13.77 -46.85 32.14
N ILE A 16 13.83 -47.68 31.09
CA ILE A 16 14.40 -49.03 31.16
C ILE A 16 15.94 -49.03 31.13
N ALA A 17 16.57 -47.90 30.80
CA ALA A 17 18.01 -47.82 30.58
C ALA A 17 18.89 -47.65 31.85
N GLN A 18 18.33 -47.52 33.06
CA GLN A 18 19.08 -47.07 34.25
C GLN A 18 19.37 -48.14 35.32
N ILE A 19 18.86 -49.37 35.19
CA ILE A 19 19.00 -50.41 36.23
C ILE A 19 19.71 -51.62 35.63
N SER A 20 21.05 -51.64 35.55
CA SER A 20 21.86 -52.87 35.29
C SER A 20 23.37 -52.58 35.31
N SER A 21 23.98 -52.49 36.49
CA SER A 21 25.44 -52.39 36.58
C SER A 21 25.99 -52.93 37.90
N ALA A 22 26.10 -54.25 38.02
CA ALA A 22 27.22 -54.95 38.69
C ALA A 22 26.90 -56.45 38.80
N GLN A 23 27.73 -57.27 38.15
CA GLN A 23 27.79 -58.74 38.11
C GLN A 23 27.44 -59.30 36.73
N HIS A 24 28.22 -60.31 36.28
CA HIS A 24 28.10 -61.15 35.07
C HIS A 24 29.11 -60.90 33.93
N GLY A 25 30.27 -61.58 34.03
CA GLY A 25 31.31 -61.60 32.99
C GLY A 25 31.14 -62.65 31.89
N HIS A 26 30.20 -63.61 32.01
CA HIS A 26 29.96 -64.64 30.98
C HIS A 26 28.51 -64.78 30.50
N GLN A 27 27.51 -64.30 31.24
CA GLN A 27 26.14 -64.17 30.73
C GLN A 27 25.95 -62.99 29.76
N ASN A 28 26.98 -62.15 29.56
CA ASN A 28 26.86 -60.87 28.87
C ASN A 28 26.71 -61.02 27.34
N ASN A 29 27.25 -62.08 26.73
CA ASN A 29 27.21 -62.25 25.27
C ASN A 29 25.81 -62.66 24.77
N ASP A 30 25.18 -63.65 25.41
CA ASP A 30 23.83 -64.09 25.03
C ASP A 30 22.82 -62.97 25.20
N THR A 31 22.94 -62.17 26.28
CA THR A 31 22.10 -60.98 26.48
C THR A 31 22.32 -59.91 25.42
N GLN A 32 23.56 -59.71 24.95
CA GLN A 32 23.86 -58.74 23.89
C GLN A 32 23.34 -59.21 22.52
N ILE A 33 23.43 -60.50 22.23
CA ILE A 33 22.92 -61.10 21.00
C ILE A 33 21.39 -60.98 20.96
N GLU A 34 20.71 -61.30 22.06
CA GLU A 34 19.26 -61.17 22.14
C GLU A 34 18.82 -59.70 22.07
N ALA A 35 19.52 -58.79 22.73
CA ALA A 35 19.25 -57.35 22.61
C ALA A 35 19.41 -56.85 21.17
N LEU A 36 20.42 -57.34 20.43
CA LEU A 36 20.62 -57.01 19.02
C LEU A 36 19.51 -57.59 18.14
N ARG A 37 19.07 -58.82 18.40
CA ARG A 37 17.91 -59.42 17.72
C ARG A 37 16.65 -58.58 17.90
N VAL A 38 16.35 -58.18 19.14
CA VAL A 38 15.21 -57.31 19.45
C VAL A 38 15.34 -55.98 18.71
N ALA A 39 16.55 -55.39 18.64
CA ALA A 39 16.78 -54.15 17.90
C ALA A 39 16.55 -54.31 16.38
N LEU A 40 16.90 -55.46 15.80
CA LEU A 40 16.61 -55.79 14.40
C LEU A 40 15.10 -55.88 14.16
N GLU A 41 14.37 -56.64 14.98
CA GLU A 41 12.92 -56.80 14.88
C GLU A 41 12.18 -55.46 15.05
N GLN A 42 12.62 -54.60 15.98
CA GLN A 42 12.09 -53.25 16.13
C GLN A 42 12.32 -52.38 14.89
N THR A 43 13.49 -52.48 14.25
CA THR A 43 13.76 -51.76 13.01
C THR A 43 12.89 -52.26 11.86
N ASP A 44 12.56 -53.55 11.79
CA ASP A 44 11.61 -54.09 10.80
C ASP A 44 10.20 -53.50 10.99
N GLN A 45 9.73 -53.36 12.25
CA GLN A 45 8.46 -52.68 12.55
C GLN A 45 8.46 -51.21 12.11
N ILE A 46 9.59 -50.50 12.30
CA ILE A 46 9.74 -49.11 11.84
C ILE A 46 9.70 -49.05 10.31
N LEU A 47 10.30 -50.00 9.60
CA LEU A 47 10.22 -50.08 8.14
C LEU A 47 8.80 -50.36 7.66
N GLU A 48 8.04 -51.21 8.35
CA GLU A 48 6.63 -51.44 8.02
C GLU A 48 5.80 -50.15 8.13
N GLN A 49 6.01 -49.37 9.20
CA GLN A 49 5.36 -48.05 9.36
C GLN A 49 5.82 -47.04 8.28
N ALA A 50 7.11 -47.05 7.94
CA ALA A 50 7.65 -46.16 6.90
C ALA A 50 7.11 -46.50 5.50
N LEU A 51 6.77 -47.77 5.24
CA LEU A 51 6.20 -48.20 3.97
C LEU A 51 4.86 -47.52 3.67
N GLU A 52 4.01 -47.33 4.68
CA GLU A 52 2.74 -46.59 4.53
C GLU A 52 2.99 -45.15 4.10
N ALA A 53 3.95 -44.46 4.74
CA ALA A 53 4.35 -43.10 4.39
C ALA A 53 4.90 -43.01 2.96
N VAL A 54 5.68 -43.99 2.51
CA VAL A 54 6.21 -44.03 1.15
C VAL A 54 5.10 -44.19 0.12
N ARG A 55 4.17 -45.14 0.37
CA ARG A 55 2.99 -45.38 -0.50
C ARG A 55 2.10 -44.15 -0.59
N ALA A 56 1.89 -43.46 0.52
CA ALA A 56 1.08 -42.24 0.57
C ALA A 56 1.77 -41.05 -0.12
N SER A 57 3.10 -40.90 0.02
CA SER A 57 3.79 -39.71 -0.47
C SER A 57 3.89 -39.61 -1.99
N GLY A 58 4.04 -40.75 -2.69
CA GLY A 58 4.43 -40.78 -4.10
C GLY A 58 5.77 -40.11 -4.43
N SER A 59 6.54 -39.64 -3.43
CA SER A 59 7.77 -38.86 -3.61
C SER A 59 8.95 -39.78 -3.96
N PRO A 60 9.69 -39.52 -5.05
CA PRO A 60 10.90 -40.28 -5.41
C PRO A 60 11.97 -40.24 -4.30
N THR A 61 12.10 -39.11 -3.60
CA THR A 61 13.08 -38.95 -2.51
C THR A 61 12.70 -39.78 -1.28
N THR A 62 11.43 -39.78 -0.89
CA THR A 62 10.93 -40.62 0.20
C THR A 62 11.14 -42.10 -0.12
N LYS A 63 10.84 -42.50 -1.37
CA LYS A 63 11.08 -43.86 -1.86
C LYS A 63 12.56 -44.25 -1.80
N MET A 64 13.47 -43.38 -2.24
CA MET A 64 14.92 -43.62 -2.21
C MET A 64 15.43 -43.89 -0.78
N TYR A 65 15.06 -43.05 0.20
CA TYR A 65 15.49 -43.27 1.59
C TYR A 65 14.96 -44.59 2.15
N PHE A 66 13.72 -44.93 1.82
CA PHE A 66 13.12 -46.18 2.25
C PHE A 66 13.80 -47.41 1.65
N GLU A 67 14.10 -47.40 0.34
CA GLU A 67 14.82 -48.48 -0.33
C GLU A 67 16.22 -48.68 0.25
N GLN A 68 16.92 -47.59 0.58
CA GLN A 68 18.21 -47.64 1.30
C GLN A 68 18.06 -48.28 2.68
N ALA A 69 17.04 -47.88 3.44
CA ALA A 69 16.75 -48.43 4.76
C ALA A 69 16.48 -49.95 4.71
N GLN A 70 15.67 -50.42 3.74
CA GLN A 70 15.41 -51.85 3.55
C GLN A 70 16.67 -52.65 3.20
N ASN A 71 17.52 -52.10 2.33
CA ASN A 71 18.77 -52.77 1.95
C ASN A 71 19.75 -52.88 3.13
N LEU A 72 19.88 -51.82 3.94
CA LEU A 72 20.71 -51.83 5.15
C LEU A 72 20.20 -52.87 6.15
N GLN A 73 18.89 -52.92 6.38
CA GLN A 73 18.31 -53.87 7.33
C GLN A 73 18.43 -55.32 6.85
N ARG A 74 18.27 -55.58 5.54
CA ARG A 74 18.53 -56.91 4.96
C ARG A 74 19.98 -57.34 5.19
N ASN A 75 20.93 -56.43 4.99
CA ASN A 75 22.34 -56.69 5.25
C ASN A 75 22.62 -56.93 6.74
N ALA A 76 21.95 -56.18 7.63
CA ALA A 76 22.08 -56.34 9.07
C ALA A 76 21.66 -57.74 9.53
N TRP A 77 20.52 -58.25 9.03
CA TRP A 77 20.08 -59.62 9.26
C TRP A 77 21.07 -60.66 8.73
N ASN A 78 21.65 -60.43 7.56
CA ASN A 78 22.66 -61.33 6.99
C ASN A 78 23.91 -61.39 7.87
N SER A 79 24.45 -60.24 8.30
CA SER A 79 25.61 -60.19 9.20
C SER A 79 25.33 -60.76 10.58
N PHE A 80 24.10 -60.65 11.09
CA PHE A 80 23.70 -61.28 12.34
C PHE A 80 23.72 -62.81 12.25
N ARG A 81 23.25 -63.38 11.12
CA ARG A 81 23.22 -64.84 10.88
C ARG A 81 24.60 -65.47 10.71
N GLU A 82 25.65 -64.69 10.46
CA GLU A 82 27.02 -65.20 10.41
C GLU A 82 27.48 -65.76 11.78
N ASN A 83 26.82 -65.39 12.88
CA ASN A 83 27.13 -65.86 14.24
C ASN A 83 28.61 -65.63 14.62
N THR A 84 29.17 -64.50 14.21
CA THR A 84 30.53 -64.06 14.57
C THR A 84 30.50 -62.71 15.27
N GLN A 85 31.50 -62.43 16.12
CA GLN A 85 31.57 -61.15 16.84
C GLN A 85 31.62 -59.93 15.90
N SER A 86 32.35 -60.05 14.78
CA SER A 86 32.41 -59.00 13.76
C SER A 86 31.09 -58.86 13.00
N GLY A 87 30.39 -59.97 12.74
CA GLY A 87 29.04 -60.00 12.18
C GLY A 87 28.04 -59.24 13.05
N TYR A 88 28.05 -59.46 14.38
CA TYR A 88 27.19 -58.75 15.33
C TYR A 88 27.45 -57.25 15.37
N GLN A 89 28.71 -56.82 15.35
CA GLN A 89 29.07 -55.40 15.29
C GLN A 89 28.58 -54.75 13.99
N ARG A 90 28.75 -55.42 12.84
CA ARG A 90 28.23 -54.94 11.55
C ARG A 90 26.71 -54.84 11.55
N ALA A 91 26.03 -55.88 12.04
CA ALA A 91 24.57 -55.92 12.13
C ALA A 91 24.04 -54.76 12.98
N LYS A 92 24.65 -54.49 14.13
CA LYS A 92 24.31 -53.34 15.00
C LYS A 92 24.41 -52.01 14.26
N MET A 93 25.54 -51.74 13.62
CA MET A 93 25.75 -50.51 12.87
C MET A 93 24.76 -50.36 11.71
N GLN A 94 24.51 -51.43 10.96
CA GLN A 94 23.60 -51.42 9.81
C GLN A 94 22.13 -51.24 10.22
N THR A 95 21.67 -51.85 11.32
CA THR A 95 20.30 -51.64 11.82
C THR A 95 20.08 -50.22 12.34
N GLU A 96 21.10 -49.61 12.99
CA GLU A 96 21.06 -48.21 13.40
C GLU A 96 20.93 -47.27 12.19
N GLN A 97 21.73 -47.49 11.14
CA GLN A 97 21.65 -46.73 9.90
C GLN A 97 20.32 -46.95 9.15
N ALA A 98 19.82 -48.18 9.12
CA ALA A 98 18.52 -48.49 8.53
C ALA A 98 17.40 -47.71 9.22
N ARG A 99 17.42 -47.66 10.55
CA ARG A 99 16.47 -46.89 11.35
C ARG A 99 16.54 -45.40 11.05
N GLU A 100 17.74 -44.83 10.96
CA GLU A 100 17.95 -43.42 10.59
C GLU A 100 17.36 -43.11 9.20
N MET A 101 17.60 -43.97 8.20
CA MET A 101 17.07 -43.78 6.85
C MET A 101 15.54 -43.92 6.79
N ALA A 102 14.96 -44.87 7.55
CA ALA A 102 13.52 -45.00 7.67
C ALA A 102 12.88 -43.75 8.32
N GLN A 103 13.51 -43.20 9.36
CA GLN A 103 13.06 -41.96 9.99
C GLN A 103 13.16 -40.76 9.04
N LYS A 104 14.22 -40.66 8.23
CA LYS A 104 14.34 -39.64 7.17
C LYS A 104 13.24 -39.76 6.12
N ALA A 105 12.88 -40.98 5.71
CA ALA A 105 11.76 -41.21 4.79
C ALA A 105 10.44 -40.69 5.38
N VAL A 106 10.13 -41.05 6.63
CA VAL A 106 8.92 -40.58 7.34
C VAL A 106 8.91 -39.06 7.52
N ALA A 107 10.04 -38.46 7.91
CA ALA A 107 10.17 -37.02 8.06
C ALA A 107 9.96 -36.28 6.73
N THR A 108 10.52 -36.80 5.64
CA THR A 108 10.34 -36.26 4.28
C THR A 108 8.88 -36.33 3.85
N TYR A 109 8.18 -37.44 4.13
CA TYR A 109 6.74 -37.56 3.88
C TYR A 109 5.94 -36.50 4.65
N ARG A 110 6.13 -36.38 5.96
CA ARG A 110 5.42 -35.39 6.80
C ARG A 110 5.63 -33.96 6.29
N SER A 111 6.87 -33.60 5.96
CA SER A 111 7.15 -32.28 5.39
C SER A 111 6.45 -32.06 4.05
N THR A 112 6.36 -33.11 3.21
CA THR A 112 5.68 -33.04 1.92
C THR A 112 4.16 -32.87 2.10
N ASP A 113 3.57 -33.59 3.05
CA ASP A 113 2.14 -33.56 3.37
C ASP A 113 1.71 -32.21 3.96
N GLU A 114 2.49 -31.67 4.92
CA GLU A 114 2.27 -30.33 5.47
C GLU A 114 2.37 -29.24 4.39
N ASN A 115 3.34 -29.37 3.49
CA ASN A 115 3.48 -28.47 2.35
C ASN A 115 2.29 -28.60 1.37
N ASN A 116 1.79 -29.80 1.13
CA ASN A 116 0.65 -30.05 0.26
C ASN A 116 -0.60 -29.27 0.72
N ASP A 117 -0.99 -29.45 1.98
CA ASP A 117 -2.17 -28.78 2.56
C ASP A 117 -2.01 -27.26 2.66
N SER A 118 -0.79 -26.79 2.95
CA SER A 118 -0.47 -25.36 2.99
C SER A 118 -0.59 -24.72 1.60
N VAL A 119 -0.03 -25.37 0.58
CA VAL A 119 -0.06 -24.89 -0.82
C VAL A 119 -1.47 -24.93 -1.38
N LEU A 120 -2.24 -25.99 -1.12
CA LEU A 120 -3.63 -26.11 -1.58
C LEU A 120 -4.49 -24.95 -1.06
N ARG A 121 -4.45 -24.71 0.27
CA ARG A 121 -5.17 -23.59 0.88
C ARG A 121 -4.75 -22.25 0.30
N LYS A 122 -3.44 -22.05 0.04
CA LYS A 122 -2.95 -20.81 -0.57
C LYS A 122 -3.46 -20.64 -2.01
N LEU A 123 -3.49 -21.71 -2.81
CA LEU A 123 -4.01 -21.68 -4.17
C LEU A 123 -5.51 -21.32 -4.21
N GLU A 124 -6.30 -21.93 -3.33
CA GLU A 124 -7.74 -21.65 -3.19
C GLU A 124 -7.98 -20.21 -2.75
N GLN A 125 -7.28 -19.74 -1.72
CA GLN A 125 -7.36 -18.35 -1.25
C GLN A 125 -7.01 -17.35 -2.37
N LEU A 126 -5.96 -17.63 -3.16
CA LEU A 126 -5.55 -16.74 -4.26
C LEU A 126 -6.54 -16.75 -5.42
N LYS A 127 -7.21 -17.87 -5.66
CA LYS A 127 -8.32 -17.95 -6.63
C LYS A 127 -9.46 -17.03 -6.20
N GLU A 128 -9.92 -17.15 -4.96
CA GLU A 128 -10.96 -16.29 -4.40
C GLU A 128 -10.56 -14.81 -4.45
N LEU A 129 -9.32 -14.49 -4.08
CA LEU A 129 -8.81 -13.12 -4.09
C LEU A 129 -8.77 -12.53 -5.52
N LEU A 130 -8.43 -13.33 -6.53
CA LEU A 130 -8.47 -12.90 -7.94
C LEU A 130 -9.90 -12.72 -8.44
N GLU A 131 -10.85 -13.55 -8.00
CA GLU A 131 -12.28 -13.38 -8.31
C GLU A 131 -12.84 -12.11 -7.67
N GLN A 132 -12.52 -11.84 -6.39
CA GLN A 132 -12.87 -10.60 -5.71
C GLN A 132 -12.26 -9.38 -6.40
N THR A 133 -10.98 -9.46 -6.78
CA THR A 133 -10.28 -8.40 -7.50
C THR A 133 -10.94 -8.11 -8.85
N ARG A 134 -11.39 -9.15 -9.56
CA ARG A 134 -12.17 -8.98 -10.80
C ARG A 134 -13.52 -8.33 -10.53
N GLY A 135 -14.22 -8.73 -9.47
CA GLY A 135 -15.50 -8.13 -9.07
C GLY A 135 -15.38 -6.64 -8.75
N MET A 136 -14.36 -6.24 -7.99
CA MET A 136 -14.13 -4.83 -7.62
C MET A 136 -13.73 -3.95 -8.80
N ASN A 137 -12.98 -4.49 -9.76
CA ASN A 137 -12.56 -3.73 -10.94
C ASN A 137 -13.58 -3.81 -12.09
N GLY A 138 -14.50 -4.77 -12.05
CA GLY A 138 -15.55 -4.96 -13.06
C GLY A 138 -15.00 -4.96 -14.49
N ASN A 139 -15.73 -4.32 -15.40
CA ASN A 139 -15.31 -4.11 -16.79
C ASN A 139 -14.37 -2.90 -16.97
N THR A 140 -14.00 -2.21 -15.89
CA THR A 140 -13.18 -0.98 -15.95
C THR A 140 -11.68 -1.25 -16.01
N MET A 141 -11.28 -2.52 -15.98
CA MET A 141 -9.88 -2.93 -16.05
C MET A 141 -9.34 -2.75 -17.47
N SER A 142 -8.63 -1.65 -17.70
CA SER A 142 -8.03 -1.30 -18.99
C SER A 142 -6.50 -1.22 -18.93
N GLY A 143 -5.87 -1.37 -20.10
CA GLY A 143 -4.43 -1.14 -20.29
C GLY A 143 -3.54 -1.99 -19.36
N PRO A 144 -2.57 -1.38 -18.66
CA PRO A 144 -1.61 -2.11 -17.82
C PRO A 144 -2.24 -2.97 -16.72
N ARG A 145 -3.40 -2.58 -16.18
CA ARG A 145 -4.08 -3.34 -15.11
C ARG A 145 -4.62 -4.67 -15.62
N ARG A 146 -5.13 -4.69 -16.84
CA ARG A 146 -5.61 -5.91 -17.49
C ARG A 146 -4.47 -6.88 -17.73
N ALA A 147 -3.33 -6.40 -18.23
CA ALA A 147 -2.15 -7.23 -18.43
C ALA A 147 -1.62 -7.84 -17.11
N LEU A 148 -1.63 -7.07 -16.02
CA LEU A 148 -1.28 -7.58 -14.69
C LEU A 148 -2.26 -8.68 -14.23
N TYR A 149 -3.56 -8.48 -14.40
CA TYR A 149 -4.57 -9.47 -14.02
C TYR A 149 -4.43 -10.77 -14.83
N GLU A 150 -4.26 -10.67 -16.15
CA GLU A 150 -4.03 -11.82 -17.04
C GLU A 150 -2.74 -12.57 -16.65
N SER A 151 -1.67 -11.82 -16.29
CA SER A 151 -0.43 -12.40 -15.77
C SER A 151 -0.65 -13.17 -14.45
N ALA A 152 -1.42 -12.61 -13.51
CA ALA A 152 -1.76 -13.28 -12.27
C ALA A 152 -2.60 -14.55 -12.49
N GLN A 153 -3.57 -14.53 -13.41
CA GLN A 153 -4.34 -15.71 -13.78
C GLN A 153 -3.45 -16.81 -14.38
N ASN A 154 -2.54 -16.43 -15.28
CA ASN A 154 -1.60 -17.38 -15.88
C ASN A 154 -0.66 -17.99 -14.84
N ASN A 155 -0.13 -17.18 -13.93
CA ASN A 155 0.72 -17.66 -12.83
C ASN A 155 -0.04 -18.58 -11.87
N LEU A 156 -1.30 -18.28 -11.55
CA LEU A 156 -2.13 -19.16 -10.72
C LEU A 156 -2.37 -20.50 -11.42
N ARG A 157 -2.68 -20.49 -12.73
CA ARG A 157 -2.82 -21.72 -13.52
C ARG A 157 -1.55 -22.57 -13.50
N LEU A 158 -0.39 -21.95 -13.72
CA LEU A 158 0.91 -22.64 -13.65
C LEU A 158 1.20 -23.15 -12.23
N ALA A 159 0.82 -22.41 -11.20
CA ALA A 159 0.98 -22.84 -9.80
C ALA A 159 0.17 -24.11 -9.49
N TRP A 160 -1.06 -24.23 -10.03
CA TRP A 160 -1.86 -25.45 -9.97
C TRP A 160 -1.22 -26.61 -10.74
N GLU A 161 -0.59 -26.35 -11.89
CA GLU A 161 0.15 -27.38 -12.64
C GLU A 161 1.33 -27.92 -11.83
N PHE A 162 2.15 -27.04 -11.24
CA PHE A 162 3.26 -27.45 -10.37
C PHE A 162 2.80 -28.19 -9.11
N TYR A 163 1.68 -27.77 -8.52
CA TYR A 163 1.08 -28.47 -7.38
C TYR A 163 0.69 -29.91 -7.75
N ARG A 164 0.00 -30.11 -8.89
CA ARG A 164 -0.37 -31.44 -9.38
C ARG A 164 0.83 -32.35 -9.69
N GLN A 165 1.99 -31.75 -9.97
CA GLN A 165 3.24 -32.46 -10.21
C GLN A 165 4.06 -32.71 -8.92
N GLY A 166 3.56 -32.32 -7.74
CA GLY A 166 4.28 -32.42 -6.46
C GLY A 166 5.43 -31.42 -6.31
N GLN A 167 5.53 -30.43 -7.20
CA GLN A 167 6.58 -29.40 -7.18
C GLN A 167 6.18 -28.21 -6.30
N PHE A 168 5.95 -28.46 -5.01
CA PHE A 168 5.38 -27.49 -4.07
C PHE A 168 6.17 -26.18 -3.97
N ARG A 169 7.51 -26.24 -3.99
CA ARG A 169 8.35 -25.02 -3.93
C ARG A 169 8.14 -24.09 -5.13
N ALA A 170 8.01 -24.65 -6.34
CA ALA A 170 7.74 -23.87 -7.55
C ALA A 170 6.32 -23.26 -7.50
N SER A 171 5.35 -24.05 -7.04
CA SER A 171 3.97 -23.60 -6.83
C SER A 171 3.90 -22.43 -5.84
N ILE A 172 4.57 -22.52 -4.68
CA ILE A 172 4.63 -21.44 -3.67
C ILE A 172 5.18 -20.15 -4.26
N LYS A 173 6.27 -20.21 -5.02
CA LYS A 173 6.89 -19.03 -5.64
C LYS A 173 5.94 -18.32 -6.60
N LEU A 174 5.17 -19.08 -7.39
CA LEU A 174 4.14 -18.51 -8.25
C LEU A 174 2.96 -17.95 -7.44
N CYS A 175 2.54 -18.62 -6.37
CA CYS A 175 1.52 -18.10 -5.46
C CYS A 175 1.91 -16.73 -4.88
N GLU A 176 3.17 -16.55 -4.47
CA GLU A 176 3.68 -15.25 -4.00
C GLU A 176 3.63 -14.17 -5.09
N GLN A 177 3.95 -14.51 -6.34
CA GLN A 177 3.82 -13.57 -7.46
C GLN A 177 2.36 -13.17 -7.69
N VAL A 178 1.43 -14.13 -7.69
CA VAL A 178 -0.01 -13.89 -7.80
C VAL A 178 -0.49 -12.98 -6.68
N GLU A 179 -0.08 -13.26 -5.45
CA GLU A 179 -0.43 -12.46 -4.27
C GLU A 179 0.04 -11.00 -4.40
N ASN A 180 1.29 -10.79 -4.81
CA ASN A 180 1.86 -9.44 -4.98
C ASN A 180 1.18 -8.66 -6.10
N ILE A 181 0.89 -9.31 -7.23
CA ILE A 181 0.15 -8.68 -8.33
C ILE A 181 -1.25 -8.31 -7.88
N THR A 182 -1.94 -9.22 -7.17
CA THR A 182 -3.31 -9.00 -6.71
C THR A 182 -3.39 -7.87 -5.67
N LYS A 183 -2.45 -7.82 -4.72
CA LYS A 183 -2.31 -6.68 -3.79
C LYS A 183 -2.09 -5.36 -4.53
N SER A 184 -1.26 -5.36 -5.57
CA SER A 184 -1.03 -4.17 -6.40
C SER A 184 -2.31 -3.72 -7.10
N LEU A 185 -3.08 -4.65 -7.68
CA LEU A 185 -4.38 -4.37 -8.30
C LEU A 185 -5.39 -3.77 -7.32
N LEU A 186 -5.50 -4.33 -6.11
CA LEU A 186 -6.36 -3.79 -5.05
C LEU A 186 -5.94 -2.36 -4.64
N ASN A 187 -4.64 -2.09 -4.56
CA ASN A 187 -4.13 -0.74 -4.27
C ASN A 187 -4.48 0.27 -5.35
N TYR A 188 -4.48 -0.12 -6.63
CA TYR A 188 -4.98 0.72 -7.72
C TYR A 188 -6.46 1.04 -7.54
N SER A 189 -7.31 0.03 -7.29
CA SER A 189 -8.76 0.24 -7.08
C SER A 189 -9.04 1.18 -5.90
N ASN A 190 -8.31 1.01 -4.80
CA ASN A 190 -8.44 1.87 -3.62
C ASN A 190 -7.99 3.31 -3.91
N THR A 191 -6.93 3.49 -4.69
CA THR A 191 -6.43 4.81 -5.08
C THR A 191 -7.42 5.52 -5.99
N ASP A 192 -7.96 4.82 -6.99
CA ASP A 192 -8.97 5.37 -7.90
C ASP A 192 -10.24 5.76 -7.13
N ASN A 193 -10.70 4.92 -6.19
CA ASN A 193 -11.88 5.24 -5.38
C ASN A 193 -11.65 6.47 -4.49
N ARG A 194 -10.47 6.60 -3.86
CA ARG A 194 -10.12 7.81 -3.10
C ARG A 194 -10.08 9.05 -3.98
N GLN A 195 -9.50 8.94 -5.19
CA GLN A 195 -9.45 10.06 -6.13
C GLN A 195 -10.85 10.44 -6.64
N LYS A 196 -11.72 9.46 -6.87
CA LYS A 196 -13.13 9.67 -7.21
C LYS A 196 -13.85 10.47 -6.13
N LEU A 197 -13.83 9.99 -4.88
CA LEU A 197 -14.47 10.68 -3.75
C LEU A 197 -13.91 12.10 -3.56
N TYR A 198 -12.59 12.26 -3.72
CA TYR A 198 -11.95 13.58 -3.65
C TYR A 198 -12.43 14.51 -4.78
N TYR A 199 -12.57 14.00 -6.01
CA TYR A 199 -13.12 14.74 -7.12
C TYR A 199 -14.60 15.13 -6.88
N GLU A 200 -15.45 14.19 -6.49
CA GLU A 200 -16.88 14.41 -6.23
C GLU A 200 -17.09 15.51 -5.20
N HIS A 201 -16.39 15.44 -4.06
CA HIS A 201 -16.44 16.48 -3.04
C HIS A 201 -15.96 17.84 -3.56
N ASN A 202 -14.91 17.87 -4.39
CA ASN A 202 -14.43 19.13 -4.95
C ASN A 202 -15.39 19.71 -6.00
N ALA A 203 -16.12 18.86 -6.72
CA ALA A 203 -17.09 19.23 -7.74
C ALA A 203 -18.33 19.84 -7.08
N GLU A 204 -18.86 19.21 -6.03
CA GLU A 204 -19.94 19.75 -5.20
C GLU A 204 -19.57 21.14 -4.64
N ASN A 205 -18.37 21.27 -4.07
CA ASN A 205 -17.86 22.56 -3.60
C ASN A 205 -17.74 23.60 -4.73
N PHE A 206 -17.37 23.17 -5.95
CA PHE A 206 -17.30 24.07 -7.10
C PHE A 206 -18.68 24.52 -7.53
N GLU A 207 -19.66 23.62 -7.62
CA GLU A 207 -21.05 23.93 -7.98
C GLU A 207 -21.67 24.92 -7.01
N ALA A 208 -21.47 24.74 -5.70
CA ALA A 208 -21.95 25.69 -4.69
C ALA A 208 -21.35 27.09 -4.88
N VAL A 209 -20.06 27.19 -5.23
CA VAL A 209 -19.39 28.47 -5.53
C VAL A 209 -19.88 29.04 -6.87
N TYR A 210 -20.00 28.21 -7.91
CA TYR A 210 -20.46 28.62 -9.22
C TYR A 210 -21.87 29.23 -9.15
N GLU A 211 -22.82 28.51 -8.54
CA GLU A 211 -24.21 28.99 -8.40
C GLU A 211 -24.29 30.28 -7.59
N LYS A 212 -23.54 30.38 -6.49
CA LYS A 212 -23.51 31.59 -5.65
C LYS A 212 -23.07 32.85 -6.42
N TYR A 213 -22.14 32.72 -7.37
CA TYR A 213 -21.54 33.88 -8.05
C TYR A 213 -22.05 34.09 -9.48
N LYS A 214 -22.83 33.15 -10.02
CA LYS A 214 -23.36 33.23 -11.39
C LYS A 214 -24.18 34.50 -11.63
N GLU A 215 -25.11 34.82 -10.74
CA GLU A 215 -25.96 36.01 -10.85
C GLU A 215 -25.14 37.29 -10.71
N LEU A 216 -24.24 37.36 -9.72
CA LEU A 216 -23.34 38.51 -9.51
C LEU A 216 -22.48 38.81 -10.76
N ILE A 217 -21.96 37.77 -11.41
CA ILE A 217 -21.16 37.92 -12.63
C ILE A 217 -22.03 38.28 -13.84
N ALA A 218 -23.28 37.79 -13.90
CA ALA A 218 -24.23 38.14 -14.95
C ALA A 218 -24.58 39.64 -14.93
N GLU A 219 -24.81 40.20 -13.74
CA GLU A 219 -25.06 41.62 -13.51
C GLU A 219 -23.81 42.50 -13.68
N CYS A 220 -22.63 41.90 -13.76
CA CYS A 220 -21.37 42.61 -13.94
C CYS A 220 -21.27 43.28 -15.32
N ASN A 221 -20.98 44.58 -15.36
CA ASN A 221 -20.80 45.31 -16.63
C ASN A 221 -19.46 45.02 -17.33
N LEU A 222 -18.53 44.30 -16.69
CA LEU A 222 -17.22 44.01 -17.24
C LEU A 222 -17.22 42.74 -18.11
N GLN A 223 -17.18 42.91 -19.43
CA GLN A 223 -17.14 41.80 -20.40
C GLN A 223 -15.99 40.82 -20.14
N GLN A 224 -14.82 41.31 -19.71
CA GLN A 224 -13.68 40.46 -19.36
C GLN A 224 -13.98 39.48 -18.22
N SER A 225 -14.80 39.88 -17.24
CA SER A 225 -15.17 39.02 -16.13
C SER A 225 -16.08 37.88 -16.61
N LYS A 226 -17.07 38.20 -17.46
CA LYS A 226 -17.96 37.22 -18.10
C LYS A 226 -17.18 36.18 -18.90
N THR A 227 -16.23 36.61 -19.74
CA THR A 227 -15.38 35.68 -20.51
C THR A 227 -14.53 34.78 -19.61
N ILE A 228 -13.99 35.27 -18.49
CA ILE A 228 -13.23 34.43 -17.55
C ILE A 228 -14.14 33.41 -16.87
N PHE A 229 -15.38 33.80 -16.56
CA PHE A 229 -16.38 32.90 -15.96
C PHE A 229 -16.82 31.79 -16.93
N GLU A 230 -17.06 32.12 -18.20
CA GLU A 230 -17.31 31.14 -19.27
C GLU A 230 -16.13 30.14 -19.42
N GLN A 231 -14.89 30.62 -19.37
CA GLN A 231 -13.72 29.75 -19.38
C GLN A 231 -13.67 28.82 -18.16
N ALA A 232 -14.15 29.27 -17.00
CA ALA A 232 -14.25 28.43 -15.81
C ALA A 232 -15.26 27.29 -16.03
N GLU A 233 -16.41 27.61 -16.63
CA GLU A 233 -17.44 26.62 -16.97
C GLU A 233 -16.91 25.58 -17.97
N GLN A 234 -16.22 26.00 -19.02
CA GLN A 234 -15.59 25.08 -19.97
C GLN A 234 -14.58 24.14 -19.28
N ARG A 235 -13.79 24.64 -18.33
CA ARG A 235 -12.86 23.82 -17.53
C ARG A 235 -13.60 22.83 -16.64
N TYR A 236 -14.74 23.22 -16.08
CA TYR A 236 -15.57 22.33 -15.29
C TYR A 236 -16.17 21.20 -16.14
N GLN A 237 -16.71 21.52 -17.33
CA GLN A 237 -17.21 20.53 -18.28
C GLN A 237 -16.12 19.53 -18.69
N GLN A 238 -14.91 20.01 -18.98
CA GLN A 238 -13.75 19.15 -19.25
C GLN A 238 -13.38 18.27 -18.05
N ALA A 239 -13.46 18.80 -16.83
CA ALA A 239 -13.23 18.01 -15.62
C ALA A 239 -14.26 16.88 -15.49
N ASN A 240 -15.54 17.15 -15.78
CA ASN A 240 -16.61 16.15 -15.73
C ASN A 240 -16.41 15.05 -16.77
N GLN A 241 -16.01 15.41 -17.99
CA GLN A 241 -15.67 14.42 -19.02
C GLN A 241 -14.50 13.52 -18.59
N LEU A 242 -13.42 14.12 -18.08
CA LEU A 242 -12.27 13.36 -17.57
C LEU A 242 -12.64 12.43 -16.41
N ALA A 243 -13.54 12.86 -15.52
CA ALA A 243 -14.02 12.03 -14.42
C ALA A 243 -14.91 10.87 -14.90
N GLN A 244 -15.75 11.10 -15.92
CA GLN A 244 -16.52 10.04 -16.58
C GLN A 244 -15.62 8.98 -17.21
N ASP A 245 -14.48 9.40 -17.76
CA ASP A 245 -13.45 8.51 -18.29
C ASP A 245 -12.58 7.83 -17.20
N GLY A 246 -12.87 8.06 -15.92
CA GLY A 246 -12.11 7.52 -14.78
C GLY A 246 -10.76 8.21 -14.54
N SER A 247 -10.47 9.30 -15.25
CA SER A 247 -9.24 10.08 -15.14
C SER A 247 -9.35 11.17 -14.06
N TYR A 248 -9.51 10.76 -12.80
CA TYR A 248 -9.80 11.66 -11.68
C TYR A 248 -8.68 12.67 -11.37
N GLN A 249 -7.40 12.30 -11.48
CA GLN A 249 -6.31 13.27 -11.29
C GLN A 249 -6.34 14.42 -12.30
N PRO A 250 -6.39 14.17 -13.63
CA PRO A 250 -6.63 15.22 -14.62
C PRO A 250 -7.92 16.02 -14.39
N ALA A 251 -9.01 15.36 -13.97
CA ALA A 251 -10.28 16.01 -13.67
C ALA A 251 -10.12 17.04 -12.53
N VAL A 252 -9.53 16.63 -11.40
CA VAL A 252 -9.22 17.51 -10.26
C VAL A 252 -8.36 18.71 -10.67
N LYS A 253 -7.38 18.51 -11.56
CA LYS A 253 -6.55 19.61 -12.06
C LYS A 253 -7.38 20.65 -12.83
N ASN A 254 -8.27 20.22 -13.73
CA ASN A 254 -9.17 21.10 -14.46
C ASN A 254 -10.15 21.82 -13.52
N LEU A 255 -10.68 21.10 -12.53
CA LEU A 255 -11.57 21.66 -11.52
C LEU A 255 -10.90 22.75 -10.68
N ASN A 256 -9.64 22.56 -10.29
CA ASN A 256 -8.86 23.59 -9.59
C ASN A 256 -8.56 24.81 -10.49
N GLN A 257 -8.38 24.61 -11.79
CA GLN A 257 -8.27 25.72 -12.75
C GLN A 257 -9.58 26.49 -12.87
N ALA A 258 -10.71 25.78 -12.93
CA ALA A 258 -12.04 26.37 -12.94
C ALA A 258 -12.27 27.24 -11.68
N LYS A 259 -11.96 26.72 -10.47
CA LYS A 259 -12.05 27.49 -9.21
C LYS A 259 -11.23 28.79 -9.26
N ARG A 260 -10.00 28.74 -9.77
CA ARG A 260 -9.14 29.93 -9.90
C ARG A 260 -9.71 30.95 -10.89
N LEU A 261 -10.32 30.48 -11.98
CA LEU A 261 -10.96 31.35 -12.97
C LEU A 261 -12.19 32.04 -12.38
N ILE A 262 -13.05 31.31 -11.64
CA ILE A 262 -14.17 31.93 -10.92
C ILE A 262 -13.68 33.00 -9.97
N GLN A 263 -12.69 32.71 -9.12
CA GLN A 263 -12.16 33.70 -8.18
C GLN A 263 -11.65 34.94 -8.91
N LYS A 264 -10.94 34.75 -10.02
CA LYS A 264 -10.45 35.85 -10.85
C LYS A 264 -11.59 36.67 -11.49
N ALA A 265 -12.68 36.03 -11.90
CA ALA A 265 -13.86 36.71 -12.42
C ALA A 265 -14.53 37.55 -11.31
N ILE A 266 -14.68 36.97 -10.12
CA ILE A 266 -15.21 37.66 -8.92
C ILE A 266 -14.35 38.88 -8.60
N ASP A 267 -13.03 38.70 -8.45
CA ASP A 267 -12.11 39.79 -8.10
C ASP A 267 -12.17 40.95 -9.11
N ARG A 268 -12.40 40.64 -10.39
CA ARG A 268 -12.59 41.65 -11.43
C ARG A 268 -13.91 42.38 -11.29
N CYS A 269 -14.98 41.65 -10.95
CA CYS A 269 -16.29 42.23 -10.80
C CYS A 269 -16.42 43.06 -9.51
N SER A 270 -16.00 42.51 -8.37
CA SER A 270 -16.00 43.18 -7.07
C SER A 270 -14.89 44.22 -6.92
N GLY A 271 -13.86 44.16 -7.77
CA GLY A 271 -12.71 45.08 -7.75
C GLY A 271 -13.12 46.54 -7.86
N ILE A 272 -14.18 46.84 -8.62
CA ILE A 272 -14.75 48.20 -8.72
C ILE A 272 -15.16 48.72 -7.33
N ASN A 273 -15.90 47.92 -6.56
CA ASN A 273 -16.32 48.31 -5.20
C ASN A 273 -15.14 48.40 -4.23
N ASN A 274 -14.09 47.59 -4.40
CA ASN A 274 -12.90 47.64 -3.55
C ASN A 274 -12.06 48.91 -3.80
N PHE A 275 -12.04 49.43 -5.03
CA PHE A 275 -11.40 50.71 -5.32
C PHE A 275 -12.14 51.87 -4.67
N GLU A 276 -13.47 51.87 -4.74
CA GLU A 276 -14.30 52.92 -4.13
C GLU A 276 -14.12 52.95 -2.60
N ILE A 277 -14.18 51.79 -1.94
CA ILE A 277 -13.95 51.71 -0.48
C ILE A 277 -12.55 52.20 -0.09
N LYS A 278 -11.52 51.83 -0.87
CA LYS A 278 -10.14 52.29 -0.63
C LYS A 278 -10.00 53.79 -0.87
N PHE A 279 -10.60 54.30 -1.93
CA PHE A 279 -10.63 55.73 -2.26
C PHE A 279 -11.24 56.52 -1.10
N GLU A 280 -12.45 56.16 -0.67
CA GLU A 280 -13.15 56.84 0.43
C GLU A 280 -12.37 56.80 1.74
N LYS A 281 -11.74 55.66 2.05
CA LYS A 281 -10.89 55.53 3.26
C LYS A 281 -9.69 56.48 3.22
N ILE A 282 -8.96 56.53 2.11
CA ILE A 282 -7.78 57.40 1.95
C ILE A 282 -8.22 58.87 1.95
N LEU A 283 -9.33 59.20 1.30
CA LEU A 283 -9.90 60.54 1.27
C LEU A 283 -10.30 61.02 2.67
N SER A 284 -11.03 60.20 3.44
CA SER A 284 -11.41 60.53 4.82
C SER A 284 -10.18 60.75 5.72
N GLU A 285 -9.13 59.94 5.55
CA GLU A 285 -7.88 60.07 6.29
C GLU A 285 -7.13 61.36 5.92
N ALA A 286 -7.09 61.72 4.63
CA ALA A 286 -6.51 62.98 4.16
C ALA A 286 -7.26 64.20 4.71
N ASN A 287 -8.60 64.17 4.71
CA ASN A 287 -9.44 65.23 5.26
C ASN A 287 -9.20 65.44 6.76
N ARG A 288 -9.12 64.35 7.54
CA ARG A 288 -8.81 64.42 8.98
C ARG A 288 -7.46 65.06 9.25
N ILE A 289 -6.43 64.75 8.45
CA ILE A 289 -5.12 65.39 8.59
C ILE A 289 -5.22 66.88 8.26
N LYS A 290 -5.94 67.24 7.19
CA LYS A 290 -6.17 68.63 6.77
C LYS A 290 -6.82 69.46 7.88
N GLU A 291 -7.84 68.92 8.54
CA GLU A 291 -8.59 69.60 9.61
C GLU A 291 -7.74 69.82 10.88
N ASN A 292 -6.82 68.90 11.18
CA ASN A 292 -5.95 68.98 12.35
C ASN A 292 -4.65 69.77 12.10
N LEU A 293 -4.39 70.18 10.87
CA LEU A 293 -3.20 70.94 10.51
C LEU A 293 -3.38 72.42 10.88
N ASN A 294 -2.55 72.91 11.80
CA ASN A 294 -2.33 74.35 11.93
C ASN A 294 -1.73 74.87 10.60
N LEU A 295 -2.33 75.93 10.05
CA LEU A 295 -2.09 76.46 8.70
C LEU A 295 -0.64 76.88 8.37
N SER A 296 0.33 76.68 9.26
CA SER A 296 1.71 77.15 9.15
C SER A 296 2.70 76.13 8.54
N ASP A 297 2.36 74.85 8.38
CA ASP A 297 3.28 73.87 7.78
C ASP A 297 3.07 73.74 6.25
N GLU A 298 3.79 74.57 5.50
CA GLU A 298 3.76 74.61 4.03
C GLU A 298 4.16 73.26 3.40
N ILE A 299 5.09 72.53 4.02
CA ILE A 299 5.61 71.25 3.48
C ILE A 299 4.54 70.18 3.56
N ILE A 300 3.87 70.05 4.71
CA ILE A 300 2.77 69.09 4.87
C ILE A 300 1.60 69.46 3.96
N SER A 301 1.27 70.75 3.85
CA SER A 301 0.21 71.24 2.96
C SER A 301 0.44 70.80 1.51
N LYS A 302 1.65 71.00 0.99
CA LYS A 302 2.02 70.59 -0.38
C LYS A 302 1.96 69.07 -0.61
N GLN A 303 2.36 68.27 0.38
CA GLN A 303 2.24 66.81 0.28
C GLN A 303 0.77 66.36 0.31
N LEU A 304 -0.07 67.03 1.07
CA LEU A 304 -1.49 66.73 1.13
C LEU A 304 -2.20 67.10 -0.18
N GLU A 305 -1.80 68.20 -0.83
CA GLU A 305 -2.23 68.52 -2.20
C GLU A 305 -1.87 67.39 -3.17
N GLN A 306 -0.64 66.85 -3.11
CA GLN A 306 -0.26 65.69 -3.91
C GLN A 306 -1.14 64.46 -3.65
N VAL A 307 -1.56 64.23 -2.40
CA VAL A 307 -2.51 63.15 -2.08
C VAL A 307 -3.83 63.36 -2.82
N TYR A 308 -4.40 64.56 -2.77
CA TYR A 308 -5.67 64.85 -3.47
C TYR A 308 -5.54 64.71 -4.99
N VAL A 309 -4.44 65.16 -5.59
CA VAL A 309 -4.17 64.94 -7.03
C VAL A 309 -4.11 63.45 -7.37
N GLN A 310 -3.47 62.63 -6.53
CA GLN A 310 -3.44 61.18 -6.74
C GLN A 310 -4.82 60.54 -6.54
N LEU A 311 -5.62 61.02 -5.61
CA LEU A 311 -7.00 60.58 -5.42
C LEU A 311 -7.88 60.95 -6.62
N GLU A 312 -7.80 62.18 -7.12
CA GLU A 312 -8.54 62.62 -8.31
C GLU A 312 -8.17 61.78 -9.54
N ASN A 313 -6.87 61.54 -9.76
CA ASN A 313 -6.40 60.62 -10.79
C ASN A 313 -6.96 59.21 -10.58
N ALA A 314 -6.95 58.70 -9.35
CA ALA A 314 -7.54 57.40 -9.04
C ALA A 314 -9.03 57.35 -9.38
N ARG A 315 -9.80 58.40 -9.04
CA ARG A 315 -11.23 58.51 -9.36
C ARG A 315 -11.47 58.47 -10.87
N SER A 316 -10.75 59.30 -11.61
CA SER A 316 -10.80 59.29 -13.08
C SER A 316 -10.43 57.92 -13.66
N PHE A 317 -9.42 57.23 -13.10
CA PHE A 317 -9.07 55.89 -13.54
C PHE A 317 -10.14 54.84 -13.18
N ILE A 318 -10.83 54.97 -12.04
CA ILE A 318 -11.95 54.10 -11.65
C ILE A 318 -13.11 54.30 -12.63
N ASP A 319 -13.50 55.55 -12.88
CA ASP A 319 -14.61 55.90 -13.78
C ASP A 319 -14.35 55.42 -15.21
N ASN A 320 -13.08 55.42 -15.66
CA ASN A 320 -12.66 54.92 -16.96
C ASN A 320 -12.28 53.43 -16.97
N SER A 321 -12.57 52.66 -15.91
CA SER A 321 -12.25 51.22 -15.78
C SER A 321 -10.75 50.88 -15.96
N GLN A 322 -9.84 51.83 -15.68
CA GLN A 322 -8.39 51.67 -15.76
C GLN A 322 -7.80 51.13 -14.44
N ASN A 323 -8.24 49.95 -14.00
CA ASN A 323 -7.98 49.38 -12.67
C ASN A 323 -6.50 49.35 -12.25
N ASN A 324 -5.57 49.06 -13.17
CA ASN A 324 -4.14 49.04 -12.86
C ASN A 324 -3.63 50.44 -12.49
N ARG A 325 -4.10 51.47 -13.20
CA ARG A 325 -3.71 52.86 -12.94
C ARG A 325 -4.38 53.40 -11.67
N ALA A 326 -5.66 53.06 -11.46
CA ALA A 326 -6.35 53.34 -10.20
C ALA A 326 -5.61 52.74 -9.00
N THR A 327 -5.14 51.49 -9.11
CA THR A 327 -4.34 50.83 -8.07
C THR A 327 -3.06 51.58 -7.75
N VAL A 328 -2.33 52.00 -8.79
CA VAL A 328 -1.05 52.75 -8.64
C VAL A 328 -1.30 54.10 -7.99
N ALA A 329 -2.31 54.85 -8.44
CA ALA A 329 -2.67 56.16 -7.91
C ALA A 329 -3.10 56.09 -6.42
N LEU A 330 -3.98 55.14 -6.07
CA LEU A 330 -4.38 54.92 -4.67
C LEU A 330 -3.20 54.52 -3.78
N LYS A 331 -2.28 53.69 -4.27
CA LYS A 331 -1.08 53.30 -3.51
C LYS A 331 -0.14 54.48 -3.31
N ALA A 332 0.02 55.34 -4.32
CA ALA A 332 0.81 56.56 -4.22
C ALA A 332 0.21 57.51 -3.17
N ALA A 333 -1.09 57.77 -3.23
CA ALA A 333 -1.82 58.56 -2.23
C ALA A 333 -1.61 58.03 -0.79
N GLN A 334 -1.77 56.71 -0.60
CA GLN A 334 -1.61 56.08 0.70
C GLN A 334 -0.17 56.16 1.24
N LEU A 335 0.85 56.01 0.39
CA LEU A 335 2.25 56.13 0.79
C LEU A 335 2.59 57.56 1.21
N THR A 336 2.10 58.56 0.48
CA THR A 336 2.28 59.98 0.83
C THR A 336 1.60 60.30 2.16
N LEU A 337 0.37 59.84 2.40
CA LEU A 337 -0.30 60.03 3.70
C LEU A 337 0.48 59.42 4.87
N ARG A 338 1.05 58.21 4.70
CA ARG A 338 1.90 57.60 5.74
C ARG A 338 3.13 58.45 6.04
N LYS A 339 3.74 59.03 5.01
CA LYS A 339 4.91 59.93 5.17
C LYS A 339 4.52 61.20 5.93
N ILE A 340 3.39 61.81 5.59
CA ILE A 340 2.86 62.98 6.31
C ILE A 340 2.67 62.66 7.79
N LYS A 341 2.00 61.53 8.11
CA LYS A 341 1.78 61.11 9.51
C LYS A 341 3.09 60.96 10.29
N GLN A 342 4.09 60.33 9.70
CA GLN A 342 5.41 60.19 10.31
C GLN A 342 6.14 61.53 10.52
N GLN A 343 5.88 62.53 9.67
CA GLN A 343 6.43 63.88 9.84
C GLN A 343 5.72 64.61 10.99
N ILE A 344 4.39 64.51 11.07
CA ILE A 344 3.59 65.07 12.17
C ILE A 344 4.05 64.48 13.51
N GLU A 345 4.24 63.16 13.59
CA GLU A 345 4.71 62.48 14.81
C GLU A 345 6.12 62.90 15.26
N LYS A 346 6.96 63.35 14.33
CA LYS A 346 8.35 63.76 14.60
C LYS A 346 8.52 65.25 14.86
N SER A 347 7.52 66.07 14.54
CA SER A 347 7.59 67.51 14.80
C SER A 347 7.28 67.75 16.28
N PRO A 348 8.24 68.20 17.10
CA PRO A 348 7.95 68.56 18.48
C PRO A 348 7.10 69.83 18.44
N PHE A 349 5.84 69.70 18.83
CA PHE A 349 4.93 70.83 19.01
C PHE A 349 5.46 71.82 20.06
#